data_AF-A0A843BY77-F1
#
_entry.id   AF-A0A843BY77-F1
#
_cell.length_a   1.000
_cell.length_b   1.000
_cell.length_c   1.000
_cell.angle_alpha   90.00
_cell.angle_beta   90.00
_cell.angle_gamma   90.00
#
_symmetry.space_group_name_H-M   'P 1'
#
loop_
_entity.id
_entity.type
_entity.pdbx_description
1 polymer ?
#
loop_
_entity_poly.entity_id
_entity_poly.type
_entity_poly.pdbx_seq_one_letter_code
_entity_poly.pdbx_strand_id
1 'polypeptide(L)'
;MNENEYVQHFTELVELEREEQMRLHEEEMRRLSGREREEKGRAFLKMKGKSQDLGLGGKHLVRFRKQNADLTLPDSEIEVGDLVLVSKAGTAPWDDDNPTGTVAEKT
;
A
#
# COMPACT_ATOMS: atom_id res chain seq x y z
N MET A 1 -21.23 -7.66 -29.45
CA MET A 1 -20.31 -6.70 -28.82
C MET A 1 -19.14 -6.55 -29.76
N ASN A 2 -18.90 -5.35 -30.30
CA ASN A 2 -17.67 -5.08 -31.06
C ASN A 2 -16.50 -4.82 -30.08
N GLU A 3 -15.27 -4.75 -30.60
CA GLU A 3 -14.07 -4.58 -29.77
C GLU A 3 -14.12 -3.31 -28.90
N ASN A 4 -14.60 -2.19 -29.44
CA ASN A 4 -14.72 -0.95 -28.69
C ASN A 4 -15.77 -1.03 -27.58
N GLU A 5 -16.93 -1.64 -27.84
CA GLU A 5 -17.97 -1.89 -26.84
C GLU A 5 -17.45 -2.81 -25.72
N TYR A 6 -16.64 -3.81 -26.05
CA TYR A 6 -16.01 -4.70 -25.08
C TYR A 6 -15.03 -3.93 -24.20
N VAL A 7 -14.10 -3.19 -24.81
CA VAL A 7 -13.10 -2.42 -24.07
C VAL A 7 -13.78 -1.39 -23.16
N GLN A 8 -14.77 -0.67 -23.66
CA GLN A 8 -15.49 0.31 -22.86
C GLN A 8 -16.20 -0.34 -21.67
N HIS A 9 -16.97 -1.41 -21.91
CA HIS A 9 -17.73 -2.08 -20.86
C HIS A 9 -16.81 -2.60 -19.74
N PHE A 10 -15.72 -3.28 -20.08
CA PHE A 10 -14.82 -3.82 -19.06
C PHE A 10 -13.96 -2.76 -18.40
N THR A 11 -13.63 -1.65 -19.09
CA THR A 11 -12.96 -0.52 -18.45
C THR A 11 -13.86 0.10 -17.38
N GLU A 12 -15.14 0.29 -17.67
CA GLU A 12 -16.11 0.81 -16.68
C GLU A 12 -16.24 -0.13 -15.47
N LEU A 13 -16.28 -1.45 -15.69
CA LEU A 13 -16.34 -2.43 -14.59
C LEU A 13 -15.06 -2.42 -13.73
N VAL A 14 -13.88 -2.32 -14.35
CA VAL A 14 -12.61 -2.25 -13.63
C VAL A 14 -12.52 -0.97 -12.80
N GLU A 15 -12.95 0.18 -13.33
CA GLU A 15 -12.97 1.42 -12.55
C GLU A 15 -13.96 1.35 -11.38
N LEU A 16 -15.14 0.75 -11.58
CA LEU A 16 -16.11 0.54 -10.49
C LEU A 16 -15.53 -0.34 -9.37
N GLU A 17 -14.83 -1.43 -9.72
CA GLU A 17 -14.15 -2.28 -8.73
C GLU A 17 -13.04 -1.50 -8.01
N ARG A 18 -12.26 -0.71 -8.75
CA ARG A 18 -11.18 0.12 -8.19
C ARG A 18 -11.71 1.13 -7.17
N GLU A 19 -12.79 1.84 -7.50
CA GLU A 19 -13.43 2.81 -6.61
C GLU A 19 -13.96 2.14 -5.34
N GLU A 20 -14.64 1.00 -5.47
CA GLU A 20 -15.18 0.27 -4.33
C GLU A 20 -14.06 -0.29 -3.44
N GLN A 21 -12.99 -0.82 -4.03
CA GLN A 21 -11.83 -1.31 -3.30
C GLN A 21 -11.16 -0.17 -2.51
N MET A 22 -10.98 1.00 -3.12
CA MET A 22 -10.46 2.19 -2.44
C MET A 22 -11.34 2.58 -1.25
N ARG A 23 -12.65 2.63 -1.45
CA ARG A 23 -13.62 2.96 -0.39
C ARG A 23 -13.54 1.99 0.78
N LEU A 24 -13.51 0.68 0.50
CA LEU A 24 -13.42 -0.35 1.54
C LEU A 24 -12.13 -0.24 2.34
N HIS A 25 -10.99 0.01 1.68
CA HIS A 25 -9.72 0.21 2.36
C HIS A 25 -9.72 1.49 3.21
N GLU A 26 -10.27 2.59 2.72
CA GLU A 26 -10.39 3.83 3.51
C GLU A 26 -11.28 3.65 4.75
N GLU A 27 -12.42 2.98 4.61
CA GLU A 27 -13.28 2.67 5.76
C GLU A 27 -12.59 1.74 6.76
N GLU A 28 -11.88 0.72 6.28
CA GLU A 28 -11.11 -0.18 7.13
C GLU A 28 -10.02 0.58 7.89
N MET A 29 -9.28 1.46 7.22
CA MET A 29 -8.25 2.29 7.83
C MET A 29 -8.76 3.10 9.01
N ARG A 30 -9.99 3.61 8.92
CA ARG A 30 -10.64 4.39 10.00
C ARG A 30 -11.18 3.54 11.13
N ARG A 31 -11.58 2.29 10.86
CA ARG A 31 -12.22 1.38 11.83
C ARG A 31 -11.23 0.52 12.59
N LEU A 32 -10.17 0.06 11.94
CA LEU A 32 -9.20 -0.87 12.51
C LEU A 32 -7.96 -0.15 13.01
N SER A 33 -7.42 -0.61 14.14
CA SER A 33 -6.11 -0.20 14.59
C SER A 33 -5.02 -0.72 13.65
N GLY A 34 -3.87 -0.06 13.64
CA GLY A 34 -2.73 -0.52 12.84
C GLY A 34 -2.32 -1.96 13.17
N ARG A 35 -2.52 -2.42 14.41
CA ARG A 35 -2.18 -3.78 14.84
C ARG A 35 -3.12 -4.81 14.23
N GLU A 36 -4.42 -4.54 14.26
CA GLU A 36 -5.42 -5.40 13.61
C GLU A 36 -5.18 -5.46 12.11
N ARG A 37 -4.79 -4.34 11.50
CA ARG A 37 -4.40 -4.29 10.08
C ARG A 37 -3.17 -5.14 9.79
N GLU A 38 -2.17 -5.13 10.65
CA GLU A 38 -0.99 -6.01 10.52
C GLU A 38 -1.34 -7.50 10.70
N GLU A 39 -2.18 -7.83 11.68
CA GLU A 39 -2.65 -9.21 11.89
C GLU A 39 -3.47 -9.73 10.69
N LYS A 40 -4.15 -8.84 9.97
CA LYS A 40 -4.85 -9.14 8.70
C LYS A 40 -3.95 -9.05 7.46
N GLY A 41 -2.66 -8.75 7.60
CA GLY A 41 -1.76 -8.63 6.45
C GLY A 41 -1.96 -7.38 5.58
N ARG A 42 -2.61 -6.33 6.12
CA ARG A 42 -2.95 -5.07 5.42
C ARG A 42 -1.96 -3.93 5.66
N ALA A 43 -1.12 -4.05 6.67
CA ALA A 43 -0.15 -3.02 7.03
C ALA A 43 1.08 -3.63 7.70
N PHE A 44 2.22 -2.93 7.62
CA PHE A 44 3.40 -3.23 8.42
C PHE A 44 3.65 -2.12 9.42
N LEU A 45 3.67 -2.47 10.70
CA LEU A 45 3.94 -1.56 11.80
C LEU A 45 5.39 -1.62 12.26
N LYS A 46 5.80 -0.57 12.98
CA LYS A 46 7.13 -0.46 13.61
C LYS A 46 8.24 -0.72 12.59
N MET A 47 8.12 -0.08 11.44
CA MET A 47 9.10 -0.14 10.38
C MET A 47 10.14 0.98 10.57
N LYS A 48 11.38 0.71 10.17
CA LYS A 48 12.46 1.69 10.09
C LYS A 48 12.85 1.87 8.63
N GLY A 49 12.66 3.08 8.13
CA GLY A 49 13.07 3.45 6.78
C GLY A 49 14.56 3.78 6.74
N LYS A 50 15.24 3.30 5.70
CA LYS A 50 16.58 3.74 5.30
C LYS A 50 16.50 4.16 3.83
N SER A 51 16.82 5.42 3.56
CA SER A 51 16.96 5.87 2.17
C SER A 51 18.02 5.02 1.49
N GLN A 52 17.69 4.53 0.30
CA GLN A 52 18.66 4.12 -0.68
C GLN A 52 18.87 5.27 -1.66
N ASP A 53 19.88 5.12 -2.51
CA ASP A 53 20.14 6.06 -3.60
C ASP A 53 18.98 6.14 -4.61
N LEU A 54 19.17 6.93 -5.67
CA LEU A 54 18.19 7.11 -6.73
C LEU A 54 17.79 5.76 -7.35
N GLY A 55 16.50 5.47 -7.35
CA GLY A 55 15.92 4.38 -8.12
C GLY A 55 15.75 4.75 -9.60
N LEU A 56 15.26 3.80 -10.40
CA LEU A 56 14.96 4.02 -11.81
C LEU A 56 13.91 5.14 -11.99
N GLY A 57 14.10 5.97 -13.03
CA GLY A 57 13.18 7.06 -13.34
C GLY A 57 13.24 8.26 -12.38
N GLY A 58 14.32 8.42 -11.62
CA GLY A 58 14.50 9.56 -10.70
C GLY A 58 13.71 9.46 -9.40
N LYS A 59 13.14 8.29 -9.10
CA LYS A 59 12.37 8.07 -7.87
C LYS A 59 13.29 7.82 -6.68
N HIS A 60 12.90 8.29 -5.50
CA HIS A 60 13.59 7.97 -4.25
C HIS A 60 13.21 6.57 -3.80
N LEU A 61 14.21 5.70 -3.58
CA LEU A 61 13.98 4.37 -3.07
C LEU A 61 14.21 4.34 -1.57
N VAL A 62 13.21 3.90 -0.81
CA VAL A 62 13.30 3.80 0.66
C VAL A 62 13.06 2.36 1.05
N ARG A 63 14.04 1.74 1.71
CA ARG A 63 13.89 0.38 2.22
C ARG A 63 13.40 0.43 3.65
N PHE A 64 12.30 -0.27 3.91
CA PHE A 64 11.74 -0.45 5.25
C PHE A 64 12.12 -1.81 5.80
N ARG A 65 12.45 -1.85 7.10
CA ARG A 65 12.71 -3.09 7.84
C ARG A 65 12.00 -3.05 9.19
N LYS A 66 11.62 -4.21 9.74
CA LYS A 66 11.11 -4.28 11.11
C LYS A 66 12.14 -3.71 12.10
N GLN A 67 11.67 -2.93 13.07
CA GLN A 67 12.53 -2.34 14.10
C GLN A 67 13.19 -3.41 14.98
N ASN A 68 12.47 -4.51 15.26
CA ASN A 68 13.08 -5.69 15.86
C ASN A 68 13.74 -6.52 14.75
N ALA A 69 15.06 -6.57 14.78
CA ALA A 69 15.88 -7.24 13.75
C ALA A 69 15.62 -8.75 13.66
N ASP A 70 15.10 -9.36 14.73
CA ASP A 70 14.80 -10.79 14.80
C ASP A 70 13.40 -11.15 14.26
N LEU A 71 12.59 -10.16 13.86
CA LEU A 71 11.27 -10.40 13.29
C LEU A 71 11.32 -10.38 11.77
N THR A 72 10.88 -11.48 11.17
CA THR A 72 10.53 -11.53 9.74
C THR A 72 9.35 -10.63 9.45
N LEU A 73 9.19 -10.21 8.19
CA LEU A 73 7.94 -9.60 7.77
C LEU A 73 6.80 -10.61 7.98
N PRO A 74 5.69 -10.22 8.62
CA PRO A 74 4.52 -11.08 8.70
C PRO A 74 3.91 -11.29 7.31
N ASP A 75 3.13 -12.35 7.17
CA ASP A 75 2.38 -12.59 5.94
C ASP A 75 1.47 -11.39 5.65
N SER A 76 1.43 -10.98 4.38
CA SER A 76 0.68 -9.80 3.96
C SER A 76 0.15 -9.96 2.55
N GLU A 77 -0.95 -9.28 2.28
CA GLU A 77 -1.50 -9.12 0.93
C GLU A 77 -0.79 -8.04 0.12
N ILE A 78 0.10 -7.26 0.75
CA ILE A 78 0.94 -6.26 0.08
C ILE A 78 1.99 -6.97 -0.79
N GLU A 79 1.95 -6.72 -2.10
CA GLU A 79 2.82 -7.32 -3.12
C GLU A 79 3.60 -6.27 -3.93
N VAL A 80 4.56 -6.74 -4.73
CA VAL A 80 5.34 -5.88 -5.63
C VAL A 80 4.40 -5.26 -6.68
N GLY A 81 4.46 -3.94 -6.83
CA GLY A 81 3.59 -3.17 -7.71
C GLY A 81 2.44 -2.46 -7.00
N ASP A 82 2.16 -2.81 -5.75
CA ASP A 82 1.08 -2.18 -4.98
C ASP A 82 1.39 -0.72 -4.65
N LEU A 83 0.35 0.11 -4.69
CA LEU A 83 0.38 1.46 -4.14
C LEU A 83 0.22 1.39 -2.63
N VAL A 84 1.19 1.92 -1.90
CA VAL A 84 1.19 1.96 -0.44
C VAL A 84 1.32 3.39 0.06
N LEU A 85 0.78 3.60 1.26
CA LEU A 85 0.91 4.85 2.00
C LEU A 85 1.86 4.63 3.18
N VAL A 86 2.74 5.59 3.43
CA VAL A 86 3.68 5.56 4.56
C VAL A 86 3.29 6.64 5.56
N SER A 87 2.83 6.23 6.74
CA SER A 87 2.48 7.15 7.83
C SER A 87 3.55 7.21 8.91
N LYS A 88 3.57 8.34 9.65
CA LYS A 88 4.45 8.50 10.81
C LYS A 88 3.81 7.88 12.05
N ALA A 89 4.64 7.45 13.00
CA ALA A 89 4.14 6.95 14.27
C ALA A 89 3.34 8.04 15.00
N GLY A 90 2.14 7.72 15.44
CA GLY A 90 1.25 8.65 16.15
C GLY A 90 0.38 9.53 15.24
N THR A 91 0.48 9.41 13.91
CA THR A 91 -0.44 10.09 12.97
C THR A 91 -1.48 9.12 12.42
N ALA A 92 -2.56 9.65 11.86
CA ALA A 92 -3.55 8.81 11.21
C ALA A 92 -3.01 8.32 9.85
N PRO A 93 -3.18 7.04 9.50
CA PRO A 93 -2.79 6.55 8.18
C PRO A 93 -3.49 7.25 7.02
N TRP A 94 -4.70 7.77 7.23
CA TRP A 94 -5.48 8.46 6.20
C TRP A 94 -5.22 9.97 6.13
N ASP A 95 -4.19 10.48 6.81
CA ASP A 95 -3.80 11.89 6.65
C ASP A 95 -3.26 12.14 5.23
N ASP A 96 -3.81 13.13 4.53
CA ASP A 96 -3.48 13.46 3.14
C ASP A 96 -2.01 13.84 2.93
N ASP A 97 -1.33 14.28 3.99
CA ASP A 97 0.09 14.63 3.98
C ASP A 97 1.03 13.40 3.98
N ASN A 98 0.48 12.20 4.18
CA ASN A 98 1.29 10.99 4.16
C ASN A 98 1.74 10.66 2.73
N PRO A 99 3.05 10.45 2.50
CA PRO A 99 3.54 10.11 1.18
C PRO A 99 3.02 8.75 0.70
N THR A 100 2.73 8.67 -0.59
CA THR A 100 2.44 7.41 -1.29
C THR A 100 3.65 6.94 -2.07
N GLY A 101 3.74 5.64 -2.30
CA GLY A 101 4.81 5.02 -3.07
C GLY A 101 4.38 3.67 -3.62
N THR A 102 5.20 3.10 -4.50
CA THR A 102 4.96 1.77 -5.07
C THR A 102 5.95 0.78 -4.46
N VAL A 103 5.47 -0.41 -4.10
CA VAL A 103 6.34 -1.49 -3.62
C VAL A 103 7.22 -1.96 -4.78
N ALA A 104 8.53 -1.73 -4.66
CA ALA A 104 9.50 -2.12 -5.68
C ALA A 104 10.08 -3.53 -5.45
N GLU A 105 10.17 -3.97 -4.19
CA GLU A 105 10.79 -5.23 -3.77
C GLU A 105 10.17 -5.67 -2.43
N LYS A 106 9.99 -6.98 -2.23
CA LYS A 106 9.56 -7.62 -0.98
C LYS A 106 10.50 -8.81 -0.70
N THR A 107 11.17 -8.78 0.45
CA THR A 107 12.22 -9.74 0.86
C THR A 107 12.09 -10.11 2.32
#